data_AF-A0A524J8M5-F1
#
_entry.id   AF-A0A524J8M5-F1
#
_cell.length_a   1.000
_cell.length_b   1.000
_cell.length_c   1.000
_cell.angle_alpha   90.00
_cell.angle_beta   90.00
_cell.angle_gamma   90.00
#
_symmetry.space_group_name_H-M   'P 1'
#
loop_
_entity.id
_entity.type
_entity.pdbx_description
1 polymer ?
#
loop_
_entity_poly.entity_id
_entity_poly.type
_entity_poly.pdbx_seq_one_letter_code
_entity_poly.pdbx_strand_id
1 'polypeptide(L)' 'VIHGLSGEDIVKAIHRAVLDLPVNEDVKIRLIDRVGEAEFRMVSGSSERIQLEALLAHFAYEGKNGRS' A
#
# COMPACT_ATOMS: atom_id res chain seq x y z
N VAL A 1 -14.17 -18.81 13.59
CA VAL A 1 -14.39 -17.43 13.09
C VAL A 1 -13.06 -16.94 12.59
N ILE A 2 -12.90 -16.75 11.28
CA ILE A 2 -11.78 -15.96 10.77
C ILE A 2 -12.05 -14.55 11.28
N HIS A 3 -11.26 -14.05 12.22
CA HIS A 3 -11.14 -12.60 12.36
C HIS A 3 -10.45 -12.15 11.08
N GLY A 4 -11.25 -11.83 10.06
CA GLY A 4 -10.74 -11.21 8.85
C GLY A 4 -10.18 -9.86 9.26
N LEU A 5 -8.88 -9.67 9.11
CA LEU A 5 -8.29 -8.34 9.20
C LEU A 5 -9.07 -7.45 8.22
N SER A 6 -9.49 -6.27 8.68
CA SER A 6 -10.13 -5.30 7.79
C SER A 6 -9.13 -4.85 6.71
N GLY A 7 -9.62 -4.33 5.58
CA GLY A 7 -8.75 -3.70 4.59
C GLY A 7 -7.88 -2.60 5.22
N GLU A 8 -8.45 -1.85 6.16
CA GLU A 8 -7.74 -0.83 6.94
C GLU A 8 -6.60 -1.40 7.79
N ASP A 9 -6.81 -2.53 8.48
CA ASP A 9 -5.75 -3.18 9.28
C ASP A 9 -4.59 -3.63 8.39
N ILE A 10 -4.92 -4.16 7.21
CA ILE A 10 -3.92 -4.57 6.22
C ILE A 10 -3.13 -3.36 5.72
N VAL A 11 -3.79 -2.25 5.38
CA VAL A 11 -3.12 -1.03 4.91
C VAL A 11 -2.22 -0.44 5.99
N LYS A 12 -2.64 -0.43 7.27
CA LYS A 12 -1.80 0.00 8.39
C LYS A 12 -0.57 -0.89 8.59
N ALA A 13 -0.71 -2.20 8.40
CA ALA A 13 0.42 -3.13 8.44
C ALA A 13 1.38 -2.90 7.27
N ILE A 14 0.86 -2.66 6.07
CA ILE A 14 1.66 -2.31 4.88
C ILE A 14 2.43 -1.01 5.11
N HIS A 15 1.78 0.04 5.63
CA HIS A 15 2.44 1.31 5.92
C HIS A 15 3.68 1.12 6.79
N ARG A 16 3.55 0.35 7.88
CA ARG A 16 4.68 0.03 8.78
C ARG A 16 5.79 -0.71 8.04
N ALA A 17 5.44 -1.73 7.26
CA ALA A 17 6.41 -2.52 6.50
C ALA A 17 7.16 -1.66 5.45
N VAL A 18 6.49 -0.70 4.81
CA VAL A 18 7.11 0.21 3.82
C VAL A 18 8.20 1.08 4.45
N LEU A 19 8.04 1.53 5.69
CA LEU A 19 9.04 2.34 6.39
C LEU A 19 10.37 1.57 6.55
N ASP A 20 10.29 0.26 6.77
CA ASP A 20 11.43 -0.63 6.98
C ASP A 20 12.04 -1.17 5.68
N LEU A 21 11.46 -0.86 4.51
CA LEU A 21 11.98 -1.36 3.24
C LEU A 21 13.37 -0.80 2.92
N PRO A 22 14.33 -1.66 2.48
CA PRO A 22 15.66 -1.24 2.03
C PRO A 22 15.62 -0.78 0.57
N VAL A 23 14.81 0.23 0.27
CA VAL A 23 14.69 0.87 -1.05
C VAL A 23 15.20 2.32 -0.99
N ASN A 24 15.48 2.92 -2.15
CA ASN A 24 15.81 4.35 -2.22
C ASN A 24 14.67 5.20 -1.64
N GLU A 25 15.02 6.29 -0.98
CA GLU A 25 14.11 7.27 -0.37
C GLU A 25 13.02 7.74 -1.33
N ASP A 26 13.33 8.03 -2.60
CA ASP A 26 12.34 8.48 -3.58
C ASP A 26 11.26 7.42 -3.84
N VAL A 27 11.66 6.14 -3.88
CA VAL A 27 10.73 5.03 -4.00
C VAL A 27 9.90 4.93 -2.73
N LYS A 28 10.52 5.02 -1.55
CA LYS A 28 9.84 4.96 -0.26
C LYS A 28 8.76 6.04 -0.14
N ILE A 29 9.07 7.28 -0.51
CA ILE A 29 8.12 8.40 -0.54
C ILE A 29 6.90 8.07 -1.42
N ARG A 30 7.13 7.59 -2.65
CA ARG A 30 6.03 7.23 -3.56
C ARG A 30 5.18 6.07 -3.05
N LEU A 31 5.80 5.07 -2.39
CA LEU A 31 5.06 3.97 -1.78
C LEU A 31 4.21 4.46 -0.60
N ILE A 32 4.75 5.31 0.28
CA ILE A 32 4.01 5.88 1.41
C ILE A 32 2.82 6.71 0.94
N ASP A 33 3.02 7.58 -0.05
CA ASP A 33 1.95 8.41 -0.63
C ASP A 33 0.79 7.54 -1.15
N ARG A 34 1.13 6.49 -1.90
CA ARG A 34 0.12 5.57 -2.44
C ARG A 34 -0.61 4.77 -1.36
N VAL A 35 0.07 4.40 -0.28
CA VAL A 35 -0.55 3.75 0.89
C VAL A 35 -1.56 4.68 1.55
N GLY A 36 -1.20 5.96 1.75
CA GLY A 36 -2.10 6.97 2.32
C GLY A 36 -3.34 7.21 1.45
N GLU A 37 -3.18 7.25 0.13
CA GLU A 37 -4.31 7.37 -0.79
C GLU A 37 -5.26 6.16 -0.72
N ALA A 38 -4.71 4.95 -0.61
CA ALA A 38 -5.50 3.73 -0.45
C ALA A 38 -6.29 3.74 0.87
N GLU A 39 -5.66 4.12 1.99
CA GLU A 39 -6.32 4.28 3.29
C GLU A 39 -7.48 5.29 3.20
N PHE A 40 -7.22 6.48 2.64
CA PHE A 40 -8.22 7.52 2.46
C PHE A 40 -9.43 7.02 1.66
N ARG A 41 -9.19 6.32 0.54
CA ARG A 41 -10.27 5.77 -0.30
C ARG A 41 -11.08 4.71 0.42
N MET A 42 -10.44 3.82 1.17
CA MET A 42 -11.11 2.79 1.98
C MET A 42 -12.01 3.43 3.05
N VAL A 43 -11.45 4.35 3.86
CA VAL A 43 -12.20 5.09 4.89
C VAL A 43 -13.37 5.89 4.29
N SER A 44 -13.23 6.35 3.04
CA SER A 44 -14.29 7.03 2.29
C SER A 44 -15.37 6.09 1.73
N GLY A 45 -15.32 4.78 2.04
CA GLY A 45 -16.33 3.78 1.62
C GLY A 45 -16.04 3.11 0.28
N SER A 46 -14.82 3.22 -0.25
CA SER A 46 -14.43 2.48 -1.47
C SER A 46 -14.24 1.00 -1.16
N SER A 47 -14.35 0.16 -2.20
CA SER A 47 -14.06 -1.27 -2.08
C SER A 47 -12.62 -1.54 -1.62
N GLU A 48 -12.47 -2.13 -0.44
CA GLU A 48 -11.18 -2.51 0.14
C GLU A 48 -10.34 -3.38 -0.82
N ARG A 49 -10.97 -4.40 -1.42
CA ARG A 49 -10.31 -5.32 -2.34
C ARG A 49 -9.72 -4.58 -3.55
N ILE A 50 -10.50 -3.69 -4.18
CA ILE A 50 -10.03 -2.91 -5.34
C ILE A 50 -8.88 -1.99 -4.94
N GLN A 51 -8.95 -1.37 -3.76
CA GLN A 51 -7.86 -0.51 -3.28
C GLN A 51 -6.57 -1.31 -2.99
N LEU A 52 -6.68 -2.50 -2.39
CA LEU A 52 -5.53 -3.39 -2.16
C LEU A 52 -4.92 -3.88 -3.47
N GLU A 53 -5.73 -4.31 -4.44
CA GLU A 53 -5.26 -4.72 -5.76
C GLU A 53 -4.54 -3.56 -6.48
N ALA A 54 -5.09 -2.35 -6.40
CA ALA A 54 -4.46 -1.16 -6.98
C ALA A 54 -3.16 -0.75 -6.27
N LEU A 55 -3.07 -0.94 -4.96
CA LEU A 55 -1.86 -0.69 -4.18
C LEU A 55 -0.75 -1.67 -4.56
N LEU A 56 -1.07 -2.97 -4.66
CA LEU A 56 -0.13 -4.01 -5.08
C LEU A 56 0.37 -3.79 -6.51
N ALA A 57 -0.51 -3.38 -7.43
CA ALA A 57 -0.14 -3.04 -8.80
C ALA A 57 0.86 -1.89 -8.85
N HIS A 58 0.64 -0.84 -8.04
CA HIS A 58 1.57 0.28 -7.92
C HIS A 58 2.93 -0.16 -7.35
N PHE A 59 2.94 -0.98 -6.31
CA PHE A 59 4.18 -1.50 -5.72
C PHE A 59 4.98 -2.32 -6.73
N ALA A 60 4.31 -3.15 -7.52
CA ALA A 60 4.94 -3.91 -8.59
C ALA A 60 5.50 -3.01 -9.71
N TYR A 61 4.83 -1.89 -10.03
CA TYR A 61 5.30 -0.91 -10.99
C TYR A 61 6.57 -0.18 -10.50
N GLU A 62 6.58 0.30 -9.25
CA GLU A 62 7.76 0.92 -8.64
C GLU A 62 8.95 -0.05 -8.58
N GLY A 63 8.70 -1.32 -8.24
CA GLY A 63 9.72 -2.37 -8.22
C GLY A 63 10.29 -2.70 -9.61
N LYS A 64 9.54 -2.47 -10.70
CA LYS A 64 10.05 -2.60 -12.08
C LYS A 64 10.89 -1.38 -12.48
N ASN A 65 10.44 -0.18 -12.15
CA ASN A 65 11.14 1.06 -12.51
C ASN A 65 12.48 1.22 -11.77
N GLY A 66 12.59 0.74 -10.54
CA GLY A 66 13.85 0.77 -9.78
C GLY A 66 14.92 -0.22 -10.24
N ARG A 67 14.65 -1.06 -11.27
CA ARG A 67 15.60 -2.01 -11.86
C ARG A 67 16.19 -1.53 -13.20
N SER A 68 15.79 -0.35 -13.66
CA SER A 68 16.26 0.28 -14.89
C SER A 68 17.37 1.29 -14.64
#